data_AF-X6LW36-F1
#
_entry.id   AF-X6LW36-F1
#
_cell.length_a   1.000
_cell.length_b   1.000
_cell.length_c   1.000
_cell.angle_alpha   90.00
_cell.angle_beta   90.00
_cell.angle_gamma   90.00
#
_symmetry.space_group_name_H-M   'P 1'
#
loop_
_entity.id
_entity.type
_entity.pdbx_description
1 polymer ?
#
loop_
_entity_poly.entity_id
_entity_poly.type
_entity_poly.pdbx_seq_one_letter_code
_entity_poly.pdbx_strand_id
1 'polypeptide(L)'
;MKKNPFKILLSEPKRFANQRKPGERPKKEMAKTEFSICFCQNRHPFFAKGRQADRKLKCPDPWCDAMVDNTDFVTQATGANAAAQIIDNSKKDEKQSKDISPIIRALLQLLGYLTMLLGHTDTSGKQVSSLWKETKDKFLLLSKVVMMKEEPLCVALHEWLCGLPQWFNKTFPNELDNVDSQSIEKFERAVEKDYSQFFNKFKNSSSLRKVLSASDSTREIDYKIKEEDDATSQPILQLFLVTRIVSFTSVLYKFYNNPELTRQYPLLFHTLKLINDLEYVKCLPGIGQWTKYCHLQFSGRLRQEECKVRTIDSIINDCDHTKYKQFWKQLVKCWERFKERTQDFQTVYLDCCTLRIDTPGKLIVEIAEILQEINNNFLQSAHSYCKKVSIREEQKMEDDDILLTTEPVSADKMIISKSLFEISNRDIVCIDKAMVNKIISAWHCPTLECGHDYDDDSNERIDFQSIESEIYNRAILGRHVIDISIPMFQYADELTVESHLESLELRYPDLKNHISTPDEWENIQSIFSDPQDKRDAAQILCQVIVLLNRADKINLLAHLYKSIIFLLHKNKKY
;
A
#
# COMPACT_ATOMS: atom_id res chain seq x y z
N MET A 1 -8.09 42.10 11.39
CA MET A 1 -7.93 40.68 11.80
C MET A 1 -7.22 39.92 10.67
N LYS A 2 -6.05 39.35 10.96
CA LYS A 2 -5.11 38.77 9.99
C LYS A 2 -5.67 37.57 9.21
N LYS A 3 -5.25 37.36 7.95
CA LYS A 3 -5.62 36.19 7.12
C LYS A 3 -5.01 34.90 7.68
N ASN A 4 -5.87 34.02 8.20
CA ASN A 4 -5.52 32.64 8.57
C ASN A 4 -6.29 31.64 7.68
N PRO A 5 -5.82 30.39 7.55
CA PRO A 5 -6.43 29.38 6.66
C PRO A 5 -7.93 29.16 6.90
N PHE A 6 -8.38 29.17 8.17
CA PHE A 6 -9.78 28.95 8.53
C PHE A 6 -10.64 30.19 8.24
N LYS A 7 -10.11 31.39 8.43
CA LYS A 7 -10.79 32.62 8.00
C LYS A 7 -11.00 32.63 6.49
N ILE A 8 -10.00 32.20 5.71
CA ILE A 8 -10.13 32.09 4.26
C ILE A 8 -11.11 30.98 3.88
N LEU A 9 -11.12 29.87 4.62
CA LEU A 9 -12.11 28.80 4.42
C LEU A 9 -13.55 29.29 4.67
N LEU A 10 -13.73 30.20 5.64
CA LEU A 10 -15.02 30.82 5.95
C LEU A 10 -15.44 31.86 4.90
N SER A 11 -14.53 32.75 4.49
CA SER A 11 -14.86 33.88 3.61
C SER A 11 -14.77 33.55 2.11
N GLU A 12 -13.87 32.65 1.73
CA GLU A 12 -13.53 32.33 0.33
C GLU A 12 -13.32 30.80 0.14
N PRO A 13 -14.31 29.95 0.44
CA PRO A 13 -14.15 28.48 0.41
C PRO A 13 -13.72 27.95 -0.97
N LYS A 14 -14.05 28.66 -2.06
CA LYS A 14 -13.65 28.32 -3.43
C LYS A 14 -12.13 28.28 -3.63
N ARG A 15 -11.34 28.99 -2.81
CA ARG A 15 -9.86 28.92 -2.88
C ARG A 15 -9.31 27.54 -2.52
N PHE A 16 -10.07 26.75 -1.77
CA PHE A 16 -9.73 25.38 -1.42
C PHE A 16 -10.31 24.34 -2.39
N ALA A 17 -10.93 24.74 -3.51
CA ALA A 17 -11.47 23.78 -4.48
C ALA A 17 -10.37 22.89 -5.10
N ASN A 18 -9.19 23.47 -5.35
CA ASN A 18 -8.03 22.77 -5.94
C ASN A 18 -6.86 22.61 -4.96
N GLN A 19 -6.99 23.10 -3.73
CA GLN A 19 -5.95 23.04 -2.70
C GLN A 19 -6.43 22.16 -1.54
N ARG A 20 -5.50 21.50 -0.84
CA ARG A 20 -5.85 20.75 0.38
C ARG A 20 -6.30 21.71 1.48
N LYS A 21 -7.20 21.29 2.36
CA LYS A 21 -7.51 22.03 3.60
C LYS A 21 -6.52 21.64 4.72
N PRO A 22 -6.37 22.47 5.78
CA PRO A 22 -5.61 22.08 6.96
C PRO A 22 -6.10 20.76 7.55
N GLY A 23 -5.17 19.85 7.83
CA GLY A 23 -5.44 18.49 8.31
C GLY A 23 -5.78 17.46 7.23
N GLU A 24 -5.96 17.85 5.96
CA GLU A 24 -6.12 16.91 4.85
C GLU A 24 -4.75 16.39 4.39
N ARG A 25 -4.70 15.10 4.01
CA ARG A 25 -3.48 14.50 3.45
C ARG A 25 -3.15 15.18 2.12
N PRO A 26 -1.86 15.44 1.82
CA PRO A 26 -1.49 15.90 0.49
C PRO A 26 -1.96 14.88 -0.55
N LYS A 27 -2.52 15.35 -1.67
CA LYS A 27 -2.86 14.50 -2.82
C LYS A 27 -1.54 13.86 -3.27
N LYS A 28 -1.41 12.55 -3.10
CA LYS A 28 -0.26 11.81 -3.62
C LYS A 28 -0.37 11.83 -5.14
N GLU A 29 0.57 12.48 -5.82
CA GLU A 29 0.74 12.27 -7.26
C GLU A 29 0.91 10.78 -7.52
N MET A 30 0.25 10.29 -8.57
CA MET A 30 0.35 8.89 -8.98
C MET A 30 1.82 8.58 -9.26
N ALA A 31 2.38 7.66 -8.46
CA ALA A 31 3.70 7.13 -8.74
C ALA A 31 3.64 6.44 -10.12
N LYS A 32 4.59 6.75 -11.00
CA LYS A 32 4.81 5.92 -12.18
C LYS A 32 5.39 4.59 -11.70
N THR A 33 4.89 3.50 -12.28
CA THR A 33 5.36 2.13 -12.02
C THR A 33 6.87 2.04 -12.21
N GLU A 34 7.61 1.54 -11.21
CA GLU A 34 9.07 1.31 -11.29
C GLU A 34 9.42 0.01 -12.03
N PHE A 35 8.40 -0.72 -12.50
CA PHE A 35 8.55 -1.92 -13.30
C PHE A 35 9.07 -1.62 -14.71
N SER A 36 10.16 -2.28 -15.07
CA SER A 36 10.65 -2.42 -16.43
C SER A 36 10.12 -3.73 -17.01
N ILE A 37 9.94 -3.76 -18.34
CA ILE A 37 9.61 -5.00 -19.04
C ILE A 37 10.90 -5.74 -19.31
N CYS A 38 10.98 -6.96 -18.82
CA CYS A 38 12.09 -7.87 -19.02
C CYS A 38 11.61 -9.07 -19.83
N PHE A 39 12.57 -9.75 -20.47
CA PHE A 39 12.32 -10.97 -21.21
C PHE A 39 13.25 -12.05 -20.68
N CYS A 40 12.76 -13.28 -20.54
CA CYS A 40 13.65 -14.40 -20.28
C CYS A 40 14.30 -14.88 -21.59
N GLN A 41 15.22 -15.84 -21.50
CA GLN A 41 15.85 -16.52 -22.65
C GLN A 41 14.81 -17.07 -23.65
N ASN A 42 13.69 -17.59 -23.15
CA ASN A 42 12.58 -18.08 -23.97
C ASN A 42 11.60 -16.98 -24.46
N ARG A 43 11.95 -15.70 -24.27
CA ARG A 43 11.17 -14.50 -24.65
C ARG A 43 9.79 -14.34 -24.02
N HIS A 44 9.55 -14.97 -22.87
CA HIS A 44 8.38 -14.63 -22.07
C HIS A 44 8.55 -13.22 -21.47
N PRO A 45 7.65 -12.27 -21.77
CA PRO A 45 7.67 -10.94 -21.19
C PRO A 45 7.19 -10.97 -19.74
N PHE A 46 7.84 -10.19 -18.88
CA PHE A 46 7.41 -10.01 -17.50
C PHE A 46 7.85 -8.66 -16.96
N PHE A 47 7.17 -8.18 -15.91
CA PHE A 47 7.54 -6.97 -15.19
C PHE A 47 8.56 -7.30 -14.10
N ALA A 48 9.63 -6.53 -14.04
CA ALA A 48 10.67 -6.62 -13.01
C ALA A 48 11.10 -5.23 -12.56
N LYS A 49 11.44 -5.05 -11.28
CA LYS A 49 11.75 -3.72 -10.74
C LYS A 49 13.14 -3.28 -11.21
N GLY A 50 13.28 -2.05 -11.75
CA GLY A 50 14.48 -1.57 -12.45
C GLY A 50 15.82 -1.53 -11.67
N ARG A 51 15.87 -1.93 -10.40
CA ARG A 51 17.11 -2.00 -9.58
C ARG A 51 17.70 -3.41 -9.46
N GLN A 52 17.60 -4.22 -10.51
CA GLN A 52 17.97 -5.65 -10.51
C GLN A 52 19.26 -5.98 -11.25
N ALA A 53 20.12 -5.00 -11.54
CA ALA A 53 21.29 -5.15 -12.42
C ALA A 53 22.34 -6.22 -12.02
N ASP A 54 22.23 -6.85 -10.84
CA ASP A 54 23.20 -7.83 -10.33
C ASP A 54 22.59 -9.19 -9.92
N ARG A 55 21.34 -9.52 -10.28
CA ARG A 55 20.66 -10.71 -9.73
C ARG A 55 20.06 -11.63 -10.80
N LYS A 56 20.32 -12.94 -10.65
CA LYS A 56 19.70 -14.00 -11.45
C LYS A 56 18.21 -14.09 -11.12
N LEU A 57 17.35 -13.69 -12.05
CA LEU A 57 15.90 -13.82 -11.91
C LEU A 57 15.45 -15.13 -12.56
N LYS A 58 14.54 -15.86 -11.91
CA LYS A 58 13.83 -16.94 -12.59
C LYS A 58 12.70 -16.35 -13.43
N CYS A 59 12.52 -16.87 -14.65
CA CYS A 59 11.35 -16.53 -15.46
C CYS A 59 10.08 -16.80 -14.65
N PRO A 60 9.14 -15.84 -14.57
CA PRO A 60 7.96 -16.00 -13.74
C PRO A 60 6.82 -16.75 -14.44
N ASP A 61 6.98 -17.07 -15.74
CA ASP A 61 6.05 -17.89 -16.50
C ASP A 61 5.99 -19.32 -15.92
N PRO A 62 4.78 -19.87 -15.64
CA PRO A 62 4.62 -21.18 -14.99
C PRO A 62 5.27 -22.36 -15.73
N TRP A 63 5.53 -22.22 -17.03
CA TRP A 63 6.04 -23.28 -17.89
C TRP A 63 7.52 -23.04 -18.28
N CYS A 64 8.17 -22.06 -17.66
CA CYS A 64 9.52 -21.64 -18.00
C CYS A 64 10.45 -21.68 -16.77
N ASP A 65 11.48 -22.52 -16.84
CA ASP A 65 12.53 -22.58 -15.81
C ASP A 65 13.80 -21.80 -16.18
N ALA A 66 13.74 -20.98 -17.24
CA ALA A 66 14.90 -20.21 -17.68
C ALA A 66 15.29 -19.14 -16.65
N MET A 67 16.60 -18.99 -16.44
CA MET A 67 17.16 -17.88 -15.66
C MET A 67 17.42 -16.70 -16.58
N VAL A 68 17.22 -15.49 -16.07
CA VAL A 68 17.51 -14.24 -16.78
C VAL A 68 18.86 -13.73 -16.30
N ASP A 69 19.81 -13.68 -17.23
CA ASP A 69 21.12 -13.08 -17.01
C ASP A 69 21.07 -11.57 -17.33
N ASN A 70 21.90 -10.76 -16.66
CA ASN A 70 21.83 -9.29 -16.59
C ASN A 70 21.95 -8.52 -17.93
N THR A 71 22.04 -9.20 -19.07
CA THR A 71 22.36 -8.60 -20.37
C THR A 71 21.16 -8.23 -21.26
N ASP A 72 19.93 -8.66 -20.93
CA ASP A 72 18.76 -8.49 -21.83
C ASP A 72 17.73 -7.45 -21.37
N PHE A 73 18.19 -6.29 -20.89
CA PHE A 73 17.32 -5.14 -20.68
C PHE A 73 17.02 -4.44 -22.01
N VAL A 74 16.00 -4.91 -22.73
CA VAL A 74 15.46 -4.14 -23.86
C VAL A 74 14.56 -3.04 -23.31
N THR A 75 15.13 -1.86 -23.13
CA THR A 75 14.34 -0.64 -22.95
C THR A 75 13.61 -0.37 -24.27
N GLN A 76 12.36 -0.81 -24.42
CA GLN A 76 11.52 -0.33 -25.51
C GLN A 76 11.24 1.16 -25.28
N ALA A 77 12.07 2.00 -25.89
CA ALA A 77 11.79 3.41 -26.07
C ALA A 77 10.64 3.54 -27.09
N THR A 78 9.40 3.44 -26.63
CA THR A 78 8.29 4.07 -27.35
C THR A 78 8.41 5.57 -27.13
N GLY A 79 8.54 6.31 -28.23
CA GLY A 79 8.87 7.73 -28.24
C GLY A 79 7.92 8.58 -27.42
N ALA A 80 8.36 8.98 -26.23
CA ALA A 80 8.05 10.23 -25.57
C ALA A 80 9.15 10.51 -24.55
N ASN A 81 10.09 11.38 -24.94
CA ASN A 81 11.13 11.90 -24.05
C ASN A 81 10.51 12.47 -22.77
N ALA A 82 10.80 11.82 -21.64
CA ALA A 82 10.97 12.49 -20.35
C ALA A 82 11.73 11.51 -19.44
N ALA A 83 13.06 11.57 -19.47
CA ALA A 83 13.88 11.10 -18.37
C ALA A 83 13.50 11.92 -17.12
N ALA A 84 12.46 11.49 -16.43
CA ALA A 84 12.01 12.08 -15.19
C ALA A 84 12.87 11.50 -14.07
N GLN A 85 13.92 12.23 -13.72
CA GLN A 85 14.62 12.03 -12.45
C GLN A 85 13.60 12.25 -11.33
N ILE A 86 13.37 11.22 -10.52
CA ILE A 86 12.65 11.36 -9.25
C ILE A 86 13.58 10.94 -8.13
N ILE A 87 13.69 11.88 -7.19
CA ILE A 87 14.43 11.83 -5.96
C ILE A 87 13.89 10.70 -5.07
N ASP A 88 14.84 9.90 -4.60
CA ASP A 88 14.74 8.93 -3.53
C ASP A 88 14.04 9.51 -2.29
N ASN A 89 12.79 9.11 -2.04
CA ASN A 89 12.09 9.37 -0.78
C ASN A 89 12.12 8.17 0.19
N SER A 90 12.92 7.14 -0.09
CA SER A 90 13.23 6.08 0.89
C SER A 90 14.51 6.34 1.69
N LYS A 91 15.34 7.31 1.27
CA LYS A 91 16.46 7.84 2.07
C LYS A 91 16.11 8.99 3.02
N LYS A 92 14.83 9.40 3.11
CA LYS A 92 14.37 10.42 4.08
C LYS A 92 13.69 9.85 5.32
N ASP A 93 13.70 8.55 5.51
CA ASP A 93 13.11 7.92 6.71
C ASP A 93 14.06 7.82 7.92
N GLU A 94 15.24 8.44 7.87
CA GLU A 94 16.04 8.75 9.08
C GLU A 94 16.34 10.25 9.27
N LYS A 95 15.73 11.13 8.46
CA LYS A 95 15.61 12.56 8.79
C LYS A 95 14.14 12.95 8.85
N GLN A 96 13.49 12.64 9.98
CA GLN A 96 12.23 13.23 10.47
C GLN A 96 11.57 14.20 9.48
N SER A 97 10.90 13.68 8.44
CA SER A 97 9.82 14.46 7.83
C SER A 97 8.72 14.42 8.89
N LYS A 98 8.67 15.47 9.72
CA LYS A 98 7.69 15.59 10.82
C LYS A 98 6.32 15.78 10.19
N ASP A 99 5.69 14.69 9.80
CA ASP A 99 4.24 14.62 9.64
C ASP A 99 3.60 15.15 10.93
N ILE A 100 2.60 16.01 10.78
CA ILE A 100 1.76 16.42 11.91
C ILE A 100 1.16 15.20 12.61
N SER A 101 1.12 15.26 13.95
CA SER A 101 0.58 14.18 14.77
C SER A 101 -0.89 13.92 14.42
N PRO A 102 -1.38 12.68 14.59
CA PRO A 102 -2.79 12.36 14.40
C PRO A 102 -3.73 13.19 15.27
N ILE A 103 -3.27 13.60 16.46
CA ILE A 103 -4.00 14.51 17.37
C ILE A 103 -4.22 15.86 16.69
N ILE A 104 -3.14 16.51 16.24
CA ILE A 104 -3.22 17.83 15.59
C ILE A 104 -3.95 17.74 14.26
N ARG A 105 -3.77 16.65 13.51
CA ARG A 105 -4.54 16.42 12.29
C ARG A 105 -6.05 16.34 12.57
N ALA A 106 -6.46 15.56 13.56
CA ALA A 106 -7.87 15.44 13.95
C ALA A 106 -8.44 16.78 14.44
N LEU A 107 -7.65 17.53 15.22
CA LEU A 107 -8.00 18.87 15.69
C LEU A 107 -8.21 19.87 14.55
N LEU A 108 -7.28 19.93 13.59
CA LEU A 108 -7.36 20.83 12.44
C LEU A 108 -8.50 20.45 11.50
N GLN A 109 -8.74 19.14 11.30
CA GLN A 109 -9.92 18.67 10.56
C GLN A 109 -11.21 19.11 11.24
N LEU A 110 -11.34 18.88 12.56
CA LEU A 110 -12.51 19.30 13.33
C LEU A 110 -12.74 20.81 13.20
N LEU A 111 -11.68 21.61 13.36
CA LEU A 111 -11.78 23.06 13.19
C LEU A 111 -12.20 23.46 11.77
N GLY A 112 -11.72 22.76 10.75
CA GLY A 112 -12.13 22.96 9.35
C GLY A 112 -13.62 22.72 9.15
N TYR A 113 -14.15 21.62 9.68
CA TYR A 113 -15.58 21.30 9.61
C TYR A 113 -16.44 22.28 10.41
N LEU A 114 -16.03 22.66 11.62
CA LEU A 114 -16.71 23.70 12.41
C LEU A 114 -16.75 25.03 11.66
N THR A 115 -15.65 25.41 11.02
CA THR A 115 -15.56 26.63 10.21
C THR A 115 -16.50 26.58 9.01
N MET A 116 -16.55 25.44 8.30
CA MET A 116 -17.48 25.26 7.19
C MET A 116 -18.94 25.30 7.67
N LEU A 117 -19.24 24.72 8.83
CA LEU A 117 -20.57 24.73 9.42
C LEU A 117 -21.02 26.16 9.78
N LEU A 118 -20.12 26.97 10.35
CA LEU A 118 -20.36 28.39 10.61
C LEU A 118 -20.64 29.20 9.34
N GLY A 119 -20.04 28.82 8.20
CA GLY A 119 -20.30 29.48 6.92
C GLY A 119 -21.62 29.11 6.24
N HIS A 120 -22.33 28.08 6.73
CA HIS A 120 -23.57 27.55 6.13
C HIS A 120 -24.80 27.71 7.03
N THR A 121 -24.71 28.51 8.11
CA THR A 121 -25.81 28.70 9.08
C THR A 121 -27.09 29.26 8.44
N ASP A 122 -26.99 29.91 7.27
CA ASP A 122 -28.10 30.55 6.56
C ASP A 122 -28.64 29.72 5.36
N THR A 123 -28.15 28.49 5.16
CA THR A 123 -28.50 27.66 3.98
C THR A 123 -29.21 26.34 4.32
N SER A 124 -30.14 25.92 3.45
CA SER A 124 -31.13 24.85 3.71
C SER A 124 -30.59 23.47 4.12
N GLY A 125 -31.42 22.72 4.87
CA GLY A 125 -31.04 21.67 5.83
C GLY A 125 -30.39 20.37 5.35
N LYS A 126 -30.30 20.05 4.05
CA LYS A 126 -29.64 18.79 3.62
C LYS A 126 -28.12 18.85 3.74
N GLN A 127 -27.51 19.94 3.26
CA GLN A 127 -26.05 20.12 3.30
C GLN A 127 -25.53 20.34 4.73
N VAL A 128 -26.30 21.06 5.56
CA VAL A 128 -25.98 21.25 6.97
C VAL A 128 -26.04 19.93 7.75
N SER A 129 -27.01 19.05 7.44
CA SER A 129 -27.12 17.73 8.09
C SER A 129 -25.93 16.81 7.81
N SER A 130 -25.42 16.80 6.58
CA SER A 130 -24.24 16.00 6.21
C SER A 130 -22.96 16.56 6.86
N LEU A 131 -22.77 17.89 6.83
CA LEU A 131 -21.63 18.52 7.50
C LEU A 131 -21.66 18.35 9.03
N TRP A 132 -22.85 18.39 9.64
CA TRP A 132 -22.99 18.15 11.07
C TRP A 132 -22.58 16.73 11.44
N LYS A 133 -23.01 15.74 10.65
CA LYS A 133 -22.60 14.35 10.82
C LYS A 133 -21.08 14.20 10.73
N GLU A 134 -20.46 14.80 9.71
CA GLU A 134 -19.00 14.76 9.55
C GLU A 134 -18.26 15.47 10.69
N THR A 135 -18.75 16.64 11.13
CA THR A 135 -18.22 17.36 12.31
C THR A 135 -18.26 16.48 13.55
N LYS A 136 -19.40 15.82 13.81
CA LYS A 136 -19.57 14.91 14.95
C LYS A 136 -18.62 13.72 14.86
N ASP A 137 -18.47 13.13 13.68
CA ASP A 137 -17.53 12.03 13.47
C ASP A 137 -16.07 12.45 13.73
N LYS A 138 -15.68 13.69 13.37
CA LYS A 138 -14.35 14.24 13.68
C LYS A 138 -14.17 14.55 15.15
N PHE A 139 -15.20 15.04 15.83
CA PHE A 139 -15.17 15.27 17.27
C PHE A 139 -14.99 13.96 18.04
N LEU A 140 -15.78 12.93 17.69
CA LEU A 140 -15.66 11.59 18.27
C LEU A 140 -14.30 10.96 17.97
N LEU A 141 -13.75 11.16 16.77
CA LEU A 141 -12.41 10.73 16.43
C LEU A 141 -11.37 11.41 17.33
N LEU A 142 -11.47 12.73 17.52
CA LEU A 142 -10.55 13.47 18.38
C LEU A 142 -10.63 12.97 19.82
N SER A 143 -11.85 12.82 20.38
CA SER A 143 -12.11 12.24 21.72
C SER A 143 -11.40 10.91 21.92
N LYS A 144 -11.51 10.01 20.95
CA LYS A 144 -10.83 8.72 21.01
C LYS A 144 -9.30 8.86 20.93
N VAL A 145 -8.79 9.66 20.00
CA VAL A 145 -7.34 9.84 19.77
C VAL A 145 -6.66 10.47 20.99
N VAL A 146 -7.29 11.49 21.59
CA VAL A 146 -6.76 12.13 22.81
C VAL A 146 -7.13 11.37 24.07
N MET A 147 -7.93 10.31 23.99
CA MET A 147 -8.43 9.53 25.13
C MET A 147 -9.08 10.45 26.19
N MET A 148 -10.09 11.22 25.78
CA MET A 148 -10.88 12.08 26.66
C MET A 148 -12.36 11.88 26.39
N LYS A 149 -13.18 11.86 27.46
CA LYS A 149 -14.63 11.92 27.34
C LYS A 149 -15.06 13.23 26.66
N GLU A 150 -16.27 13.23 26.09
CA GLU A 150 -16.78 14.34 25.28
C GLU A 150 -16.80 15.67 26.05
N GLU A 151 -17.27 15.68 27.29
CA GLU A 151 -17.36 16.90 28.12
C GLU A 151 -15.98 17.52 28.44
N PRO A 152 -14.99 16.79 29.01
CA PRO A 152 -13.63 17.30 29.17
C PRO A 152 -12.99 17.75 27.85
N LEU A 153 -13.27 17.03 26.75
CA LEU A 153 -12.77 17.43 25.44
C LEU A 153 -13.37 18.78 25.00
N CYS A 154 -14.67 19.00 25.19
CA CYS A 154 -15.31 20.28 24.89
C CYS A 154 -14.65 21.43 25.65
N VAL A 155 -14.35 21.25 26.94
CA VAL A 155 -13.68 22.29 27.73
C VAL A 155 -12.26 22.52 27.23
N ALA A 156 -11.50 21.47 26.95
CA ALA A 156 -10.15 21.58 26.39
C ALA A 156 -10.15 22.32 25.04
N LEU A 157 -11.12 22.00 24.17
CA LEU A 157 -11.30 22.67 22.89
C LEU A 157 -11.67 24.15 23.06
N HIS A 158 -12.55 24.48 24.01
CA HIS A 158 -12.88 25.86 24.33
C HIS A 158 -11.66 26.65 24.80
N GLU A 159 -10.86 26.10 25.72
CA GLU A 159 -9.62 26.74 26.19
C GLU A 159 -8.63 26.94 25.04
N TRP A 160 -8.46 25.94 24.19
CA TRP A 160 -7.61 26.02 23.01
C TRP A 160 -8.07 27.10 22.02
N LEU A 161 -9.37 27.14 21.71
CA LEU A 161 -9.97 28.11 20.79
C LEU A 161 -9.86 29.55 21.31
N CYS A 162 -9.97 29.76 22.62
CA CYS A 162 -9.77 31.07 23.24
C CYS A 162 -8.32 31.58 23.08
N GLY A 163 -7.33 30.69 23.18
CA GLY A 163 -5.92 31.03 23.00
C GLY A 163 -5.46 31.17 21.55
N LEU A 164 -6.15 30.51 20.61
CA LEU A 164 -5.74 30.41 19.21
C LEU A 164 -5.52 31.77 18.50
N PRO A 165 -6.38 32.81 18.66
CA PRO A 165 -6.18 34.10 18.00
C PRO A 165 -4.90 34.82 18.45
N GLN A 166 -4.62 34.79 19.76
CA GLN A 166 -3.43 35.43 20.32
C GLN A 166 -2.17 34.73 19.85
N TRP A 167 -2.16 33.39 19.88
CA TRP A 167 -1.07 32.59 19.35
C TRP A 167 -0.83 32.88 17.86
N PHE A 168 -1.88 32.86 17.04
CA PHE A 168 -1.73 33.08 15.60
C PHE A 168 -1.13 34.45 15.28
N ASN A 169 -1.60 35.50 15.95
CA ASN A 169 -1.10 36.86 15.73
C ASN A 169 0.38 37.03 16.12
N LYS A 170 0.85 36.26 17.11
CA LYS A 170 2.26 36.22 17.55
C LYS A 170 3.13 35.42 16.59
N THR A 171 2.66 34.26 16.13
CA THR A 171 3.44 33.33 15.30
C THR A 171 3.47 33.76 13.83
N PHE A 172 2.41 34.39 13.33
CA PHE A 172 2.28 34.88 11.95
C PHE A 172 2.02 36.40 11.93
N PRO A 173 3.03 37.22 12.25
CA PRO A 173 2.85 38.67 12.35
C PRO A 173 2.48 39.33 11.01
N ASN A 174 2.94 38.77 9.89
CA ASN A 174 2.71 39.30 8.54
C ASN A 174 1.57 38.59 7.79
N GLU A 175 0.71 37.84 8.49
CA GLU A 175 -0.35 36.98 7.91
C GLU A 175 0.23 35.80 7.10
N LEU A 176 -0.62 34.90 6.61
CA LEU A 176 -0.19 33.87 5.65
C LEU A 176 -0.18 34.47 4.23
N ASP A 177 0.97 34.40 3.55
CA ASP A 177 1.17 35.03 2.23
C ASP A 177 0.22 34.48 1.15
N ASN A 178 -0.12 33.18 1.18
CA ASN A 178 -1.04 32.49 0.26
C ASN A 178 -1.65 31.20 0.87
N VAL A 179 -2.70 30.66 0.24
CA VAL A 179 -3.28 29.32 0.53
C VAL A 179 -2.82 28.33 -0.53
N ASP A 180 -1.54 27.99 -0.49
CA ASP A 180 -0.97 26.89 -1.25
C ASP A 180 -0.56 25.74 -0.31
N SER A 181 -0.23 24.59 -0.89
CA SER A 181 0.11 23.38 -0.14
C SER A 181 1.30 23.58 0.81
N GLN A 182 2.27 24.42 0.44
CA GLN A 182 3.47 24.71 1.25
C GLN A 182 3.15 25.60 2.45
N SER A 183 2.31 26.61 2.25
CA SER A 183 1.87 27.53 3.30
C SER A 183 1.01 26.82 4.35
N ILE A 184 0.13 25.91 3.91
CA ILE A 184 -0.65 25.05 4.81
C ILE A 184 0.26 24.12 5.61
N GLU A 185 1.29 23.56 4.98
CA GLU A 185 2.25 22.69 5.67
C GLU A 185 3.05 23.46 6.74
N LYS A 186 3.49 24.69 6.43
CA LYS A 186 4.15 25.57 7.40
C LYS A 186 3.25 25.88 8.59
N PHE A 187 1.97 26.18 8.33
CA PHE A 187 0.98 26.41 9.38
C PHE A 187 0.79 25.18 10.27
N GLU A 188 0.58 24.02 9.67
CA GLU A 188 0.40 22.74 10.36
C GLU A 188 1.59 22.39 11.27
N ARG A 189 2.82 22.56 10.78
CA ARG A 189 4.04 22.34 11.58
C ARG A 189 4.16 23.31 12.76
N ALA A 190 3.72 24.55 12.60
CA ALA A 190 3.72 25.52 13.69
C ALA A 190 2.70 25.12 14.79
N VAL A 191 1.50 24.69 14.39
CA VAL A 191 0.50 24.17 15.34
C VAL A 191 1.03 22.94 16.07
N GLU A 192 1.64 22.00 15.35
CA GLU A 192 2.24 20.79 15.95
C GLU A 192 3.30 21.13 17.00
N LYS A 193 4.19 22.08 16.70
CA LYS A 193 5.26 22.47 17.62
C LYS A 193 4.71 23.01 18.94
N ASP A 194 3.66 23.83 18.89
CA ASP A 194 3.18 24.55 20.07
C ASP A 194 2.05 23.82 20.81
N TYR A 195 1.28 22.97 20.12
CA TYR A 195 0.08 22.32 20.68
C TYR A 195 0.14 20.79 20.75
N SER A 196 1.20 20.12 20.28
CA SER A 196 1.32 18.64 20.35
C SER A 196 1.11 18.06 21.75
N GLN A 197 1.51 18.79 22.80
CA GLN A 197 1.37 18.37 24.20
C GLN A 197 0.16 18.99 24.91
N PHE A 198 -0.68 19.78 24.22
CA PHE A 198 -1.76 20.54 24.84
C PHE A 198 -2.72 19.65 25.61
N PHE A 199 -3.27 18.61 24.97
CA PHE A 199 -4.23 17.71 25.61
C PHE A 199 -3.63 16.94 26.79
N ASN A 200 -2.37 16.50 26.69
CA ASN A 200 -1.68 15.84 27.80
C ASN A 200 -1.49 16.78 28.99
N LYS A 201 -1.12 18.04 28.75
CA LYS A 201 -1.00 19.06 29.81
C LYS A 201 -2.37 19.38 30.42
N PHE A 202 -3.41 19.47 29.60
CA PHE A 202 -4.77 19.74 30.05
C PHE A 202 -5.29 18.62 30.98
N LYS A 203 -5.09 17.35 30.62
CA LYS A 203 -5.42 16.20 31.48
C LYS A 203 -4.77 16.27 32.86
N ASN A 204 -3.50 16.67 32.90
CA ASN A 204 -2.73 16.75 34.14
C ASN A 204 -2.97 18.05 34.93
N SER A 205 -3.78 18.97 34.38
CA SER A 205 -4.03 20.28 34.98
C SER A 205 -5.18 20.24 36.01
N SER A 206 -5.19 21.23 36.90
CA SER A 206 -6.30 21.46 37.83
C SER A 206 -7.60 21.91 37.14
N SER A 207 -7.55 22.31 35.87
CA SER A 207 -8.72 22.69 35.07
C SER A 207 -9.68 21.52 34.86
N LEU A 208 -9.16 20.31 34.65
CA LEU A 208 -9.97 19.09 34.55
C LEU A 208 -10.72 18.80 35.86
N ARG A 209 -10.04 18.96 37.01
CA ARG A 209 -10.64 18.77 38.34
C ARG A 209 -11.76 19.76 38.61
N LYS A 210 -11.62 21.02 38.16
CA LYS A 210 -12.66 22.05 38.31
C LYS A 210 -13.92 21.73 37.52
N VAL A 211 -13.79 21.22 36.29
CA VAL A 211 -14.94 20.82 35.45
C VAL A 211 -15.71 19.66 36.09
N LEU A 212 -14.99 18.65 36.57
CA LEU A 212 -15.58 17.51 37.29
C LEU A 212 -16.22 17.90 38.64
N SER A 213 -15.86 19.07 39.19
CA SER A 213 -16.38 19.54 40.49
C SER A 213 -17.51 20.58 40.37
N ALA A 214 -17.81 21.10 39.17
CA ALA A 214 -18.61 22.33 39.00
C ALA A 214 -20.08 22.12 38.63
N SER A 215 -20.56 20.89 38.54
CA SER A 215 -21.91 20.57 38.09
C SER A 215 -22.71 19.87 39.19
N ASP A 216 -23.54 20.65 39.91
CA ASP A 216 -24.46 20.10 40.92
C ASP A 216 -25.54 19.18 40.31
N SER A 217 -25.78 19.27 38.99
CA SER A 217 -26.72 18.41 38.27
C SER A 217 -26.15 17.05 37.83
N THR A 218 -24.82 16.92 37.68
CA THR A 218 -24.19 15.60 37.42
C THR A 218 -23.89 14.85 38.70
N ARG A 219 -23.84 15.52 39.86
CA ARG A 219 -23.63 14.87 41.16
C ARG A 219 -24.57 13.70 41.41
N GLU A 220 -25.85 13.78 41.04
CA GLU A 220 -26.83 12.70 41.28
C GLU A 220 -26.63 11.48 40.34
N ILE A 221 -26.05 11.70 39.16
CA ILE A 221 -25.69 10.64 38.20
C ILE A 221 -24.30 10.10 38.54
N ASP A 222 -23.36 10.95 38.89
CA ASP A 222 -22.04 10.59 39.43
C ASP A 222 -22.18 9.84 40.76
N TYR A 223 -23.18 10.14 41.60
CA TYR A 223 -23.53 9.37 42.81
C TYR A 223 -23.99 7.94 42.49
N LYS A 224 -24.57 7.72 41.30
CA LYS A 224 -24.96 6.38 40.82
C LYS A 224 -23.84 5.67 40.08
N ILE A 225 -22.82 6.39 39.61
CA ILE A 225 -21.69 5.86 38.83
C ILE A 225 -20.44 5.64 39.70
N LYS A 226 -20.22 6.49 40.70
CA LYS A 226 -19.17 6.36 41.71
C LYS A 226 -19.77 5.67 42.93
N GLU A 227 -19.35 4.43 43.17
CA GLU A 227 -19.66 3.71 44.41
C GLU A 227 -19.14 4.53 45.61
N GLU A 228 -20.04 5.08 46.43
CA GLU A 228 -19.70 5.38 47.83
C GLU A 228 -19.91 4.10 48.66
N ASP A 229 -18.90 3.77 49.46
CA ASP A 229 -18.84 2.68 50.45
C ASP A 229 -19.94 2.85 51.53
N ASP A 230 -21.20 2.56 51.20
CA ASP A 230 -22.21 2.29 52.22
C ASP A 230 -22.12 0.80 52.60
N ALA A 231 -21.42 0.56 53.71
CA ALA A 231 -21.08 -0.75 54.27
C ALA A 231 -22.27 -1.61 54.75
N THR A 232 -23.49 -1.36 54.26
CA THR A 232 -24.69 -2.08 54.68
C THR A 232 -25.49 -2.59 53.49
N SER A 233 -25.10 -3.79 53.05
CA SER A 233 -25.96 -4.82 52.47
C SER A 233 -26.93 -4.39 51.36
N GLN A 234 -26.51 -4.50 50.10
CA GLN A 234 -27.35 -4.93 48.96
C GLN A 234 -26.49 -5.32 47.73
N PRO A 235 -27.03 -6.06 46.74
CA PRO A 235 -26.33 -7.11 46.00
C PRO A 235 -25.30 -6.57 45.00
N ILE A 236 -24.08 -7.11 45.09
CA ILE A 236 -22.98 -7.18 44.10
C ILE A 236 -23.26 -6.45 42.77
N LEU A 237 -23.27 -5.11 42.79
CA LEU A 237 -23.30 -4.27 41.57
C LEU A 237 -21.96 -4.37 40.81
N GLN A 238 -20.90 -4.82 41.48
CA GLN A 238 -19.60 -5.18 40.90
C GLN A 238 -19.68 -6.31 39.84
N LEU A 239 -20.79 -7.07 39.77
CA LEU A 239 -21.03 -8.04 38.68
C LEU A 239 -21.39 -7.38 37.34
N PHE A 240 -21.80 -6.10 37.35
CA PHE A 240 -22.15 -5.32 36.16
C PHE A 240 -21.04 -4.36 35.71
N LEU A 241 -19.81 -4.56 36.20
CA LEU A 241 -18.65 -3.82 35.70
C LEU A 241 -18.48 -4.10 34.20
N VAL A 242 -18.64 -3.05 33.40
CA VAL A 242 -18.41 -3.10 31.96
C VAL A 242 -16.92 -3.36 31.73
N THR A 243 -16.58 -4.59 31.38
CA THR A 243 -15.23 -4.92 30.95
C THR A 243 -14.95 -4.20 29.62
N ARG A 244 -14.05 -3.22 29.65
CA ARG A 244 -13.63 -2.54 28.42
C ARG A 244 -12.79 -3.50 27.59
N ILE A 245 -13.29 -3.86 26.41
CA ILE A 245 -12.49 -4.61 25.44
C ILE A 245 -11.44 -3.65 24.86
N VAL A 246 -10.17 -3.87 25.20
CA VAL A 246 -9.06 -3.09 24.65
C VAL A 246 -8.85 -3.48 23.19
N SER A 247 -9.06 -2.52 22.29
CA SER A 247 -8.84 -2.69 20.86
C SER A 247 -7.46 -2.20 20.43
N PHE A 248 -6.98 -2.63 19.27
CA PHE A 248 -5.76 -2.12 18.64
C PHE A 248 -5.79 -0.59 18.47
N THR A 249 -6.98 -0.04 18.25
CA THR A 249 -7.18 1.40 18.11
C THR A 249 -6.95 2.11 19.44
N SER A 250 -7.47 1.55 20.54
CA SER A 250 -7.24 2.05 21.89
C SER A 250 -5.74 2.03 22.24
N VAL A 251 -5.05 0.93 21.94
CA VAL A 251 -3.61 0.82 22.15
C VAL A 251 -2.83 1.83 21.30
N LEU A 252 -3.15 1.97 20.01
CA LEU A 252 -2.51 2.94 19.13
C LEU A 252 -2.62 4.38 19.66
N TYR A 253 -3.75 4.74 20.26
CA TYR A 253 -3.93 6.06 20.88
C TYR A 253 -3.08 6.24 22.13
N LYS A 254 -2.87 5.19 22.95
CA LYS A 254 -1.88 5.24 24.05
C LYS A 254 -0.48 5.58 23.52
N PHE A 255 -0.07 4.99 22.40
CA PHE A 255 1.21 5.32 21.75
C PHE A 255 1.29 6.78 21.25
N TYR A 256 0.21 7.32 20.68
CA TYR A 256 0.21 8.73 20.25
C TYR A 256 0.31 9.72 21.42
N ASN A 257 -0.23 9.35 22.58
CA ASN A 257 -0.17 10.19 23.77
C ASN A 257 1.14 10.01 24.56
N ASN A 258 1.88 8.92 24.36
CA ASN A 258 3.14 8.63 25.07
C ASN A 258 4.31 8.36 24.10
N PRO A 259 5.16 9.37 23.82
CA PRO A 259 6.33 9.24 22.95
C PRO A 259 7.36 8.22 23.43
N GLU A 260 7.46 7.97 24.74
CA GLU A 260 8.43 7.00 25.28
C GLU A 260 8.01 5.56 24.96
N LEU A 261 6.70 5.25 24.97
CA LEU A 261 6.20 3.94 24.51
C LEU A 261 6.60 3.67 23.06
N THR A 262 6.55 4.70 22.20
CA THR A 262 6.95 4.57 20.80
C THR A 262 8.44 4.24 20.63
N ARG A 263 9.29 4.70 21.57
CA ARG A 263 10.72 4.38 21.57
C ARG A 263 11.02 3.01 22.14
N GLN A 264 10.25 2.58 23.13
CA GLN A 264 10.41 1.28 23.80
C GLN A 264 9.88 0.13 22.93
N TYR A 265 8.73 0.30 22.28
CA TYR A 265 8.05 -0.72 21.47
C TYR A 265 7.79 -0.23 20.04
N PRO A 266 8.85 0.06 19.26
CA PRO A 266 8.73 0.68 17.94
C PRO A 266 8.06 -0.23 16.90
N LEU A 267 8.24 -1.56 17.00
CA LEU A 267 7.62 -2.50 16.07
C LEU A 267 6.11 -2.60 16.34
N LEU A 268 5.70 -2.66 17.60
CA LEU A 268 4.28 -2.66 17.98
C LEU A 268 3.61 -1.38 17.48
N PHE A 269 4.21 -0.22 17.73
CA PHE A 269 3.71 1.05 17.24
C PHE A 269 3.58 1.06 15.71
N HIS A 270 4.62 0.65 15.00
CA HIS A 270 4.65 0.64 13.54
C HIS A 270 3.59 -0.30 12.96
N THR A 271 3.41 -1.47 13.57
CA THR A 271 2.36 -2.44 13.23
C THR A 271 0.97 -1.86 13.40
N LEU A 272 0.67 -1.26 14.56
CA LEU A 272 -0.63 -0.65 14.83
C LEU A 272 -0.92 0.52 13.89
N LYS A 273 0.09 1.32 13.56
CA LYS A 273 -0.02 2.45 12.63
C LYS A 273 -0.36 2.00 11.21
N LEU A 274 0.24 0.90 10.75
CA LEU A 274 0.11 0.39 9.37
C LEU A 274 -0.90 -0.75 9.21
N ILE A 275 -1.58 -1.18 10.28
CA ILE A 275 -2.45 -2.38 10.27
C ILE A 275 -3.51 -2.35 9.17
N ASN A 276 -4.05 -1.17 8.84
CA ASN A 276 -5.02 -1.02 7.76
C ASN A 276 -4.42 -1.35 6.40
N ASP A 277 -3.17 -0.94 6.15
CA ASP A 277 -2.50 -1.17 4.87
C ASP A 277 -1.94 -2.61 4.81
N LEU A 278 -1.44 -3.14 5.93
CA LEU A 278 -0.99 -4.54 6.06
C LEU A 278 -2.12 -5.56 5.86
N GLU A 279 -3.35 -5.21 6.21
CA GLU A 279 -4.52 -6.07 5.95
C GLU A 279 -4.73 -6.34 4.45
N TYR A 280 -4.31 -5.41 3.57
CA TYR A 280 -4.37 -5.60 2.12
C TYR A 280 -3.17 -6.39 1.60
N VAL A 281 -2.02 -6.35 2.26
CA VAL A 281 -0.85 -7.19 1.90
C VAL A 281 -1.23 -8.67 1.93
N LYS A 282 -2.06 -9.10 2.89
CA LYS A 282 -2.63 -10.47 2.94
C LYS A 282 -3.35 -10.93 1.68
N CYS A 283 -3.84 -9.99 0.86
CA CYS A 283 -4.57 -10.32 -0.36
C CYS A 283 -3.63 -10.65 -1.53
N LEU A 284 -2.35 -10.30 -1.44
CA LEU A 284 -1.37 -10.47 -2.51
C LEU A 284 -1.24 -11.92 -3.02
N PRO A 285 -1.20 -12.97 -2.17
CA PRO A 285 -1.22 -14.36 -2.64
C PRO A 285 -2.50 -14.69 -3.43
N GLY A 286 -3.67 -14.22 -2.99
CA GLY A 286 -4.92 -14.47 -3.70
C GLY A 286 -4.99 -13.73 -5.04
N ILE A 287 -4.48 -12.50 -5.10
CA ILE A 287 -4.30 -11.77 -6.37
C ILE A 287 -3.40 -12.58 -7.30
N GLY A 288 -2.29 -13.11 -6.80
CA GLY A 288 -1.38 -13.98 -7.55
C GLY A 288 -2.05 -15.25 -8.07
N GLN A 289 -2.86 -15.93 -7.24
CA GLN A 289 -3.56 -17.15 -7.68
C GLN A 289 -4.69 -16.87 -8.68
N TRP A 290 -5.42 -15.76 -8.52
CA TRP A 290 -6.46 -15.35 -9.48
C TRP A 290 -5.86 -15.00 -10.84
N THR A 291 -4.82 -14.18 -10.85
CA THR A 291 -4.12 -13.78 -12.09
C THR A 291 -3.40 -14.96 -12.74
N LYS A 292 -2.84 -15.88 -11.94
CA LYS A 292 -2.30 -17.16 -12.44
C LYS A 292 -3.34 -17.98 -13.17
N TYR A 293 -4.54 -18.10 -12.60
CA TYR A 293 -5.64 -18.81 -13.26
C TYR A 293 -6.00 -18.15 -14.60
N CYS A 294 -6.20 -16.83 -14.61
CA CYS A 294 -6.52 -16.10 -15.85
C CYS A 294 -5.42 -16.27 -16.90
N HIS A 295 -4.16 -16.17 -16.47
CA HIS A 295 -3.01 -16.34 -17.34
C HIS A 295 -2.96 -17.76 -17.94
N LEU A 296 -3.06 -18.81 -17.12
CA LEU A 296 -3.02 -20.20 -17.59
C LEU A 296 -4.18 -20.58 -18.52
N GLN A 297 -5.36 -20.02 -18.29
CA GLN A 297 -6.54 -20.36 -19.08
C GLN A 297 -6.64 -19.58 -20.39
N PHE A 298 -6.20 -18.33 -20.42
CA PHE A 298 -6.53 -17.40 -21.50
C PHE A 298 -5.32 -16.77 -22.21
N SER A 299 -4.16 -16.69 -21.56
CA SER A 299 -2.95 -16.09 -22.18
C SER A 299 -2.54 -16.90 -23.41
N GLY A 300 -2.27 -16.21 -24.51
CA GLY A 300 -1.95 -16.78 -25.81
C GLY A 300 -3.09 -17.52 -26.52
N ARG A 301 -4.29 -17.58 -25.93
CA ARG A 301 -5.46 -18.27 -26.50
C ARG A 301 -6.55 -17.31 -26.97
N LEU A 302 -6.81 -16.26 -26.20
CA LEU A 302 -7.83 -15.27 -26.52
C LEU A 302 -7.22 -14.06 -27.23
N ARG A 303 -7.97 -13.51 -28.18
CA ARG A 303 -7.69 -12.20 -28.79
C ARG A 303 -8.09 -11.08 -27.84
N GLN A 304 -7.53 -9.89 -28.04
CA GLN A 304 -7.86 -8.73 -27.21
C GLN A 304 -9.37 -8.42 -27.17
N GLU A 305 -10.06 -8.51 -28.32
CA GLU A 305 -11.50 -8.25 -28.41
C GLU A 305 -12.33 -9.24 -27.59
N GLU A 306 -11.94 -10.51 -27.56
CA GLU A 306 -12.63 -11.56 -26.80
C GLU A 306 -12.50 -11.33 -25.29
N CYS A 307 -11.34 -10.85 -24.83
CA CYS A 307 -11.11 -10.47 -23.43
C CYS A 307 -11.93 -9.25 -22.98
N LYS A 308 -12.27 -8.35 -23.90
CA LYS A 308 -13.09 -7.15 -23.61
C LYS A 308 -14.57 -7.46 -23.46
N VAL A 309 -15.06 -8.55 -24.05
CA VAL A 309 -16.48 -8.93 -24.02
C VAL A 309 -16.76 -9.96 -22.92
N ARG A 310 -15.78 -10.80 -22.56
CA ARG A 310 -15.95 -11.83 -21.54
C ARG A 310 -15.98 -11.24 -20.13
N THR A 311 -17.04 -11.52 -19.38
CA THR A 311 -17.21 -11.01 -18.00
C THR A 311 -16.55 -11.90 -16.97
N ILE A 312 -16.10 -11.32 -15.85
CA ILE A 312 -15.58 -12.09 -14.72
C ILE A 312 -16.67 -12.97 -14.10
N ASP A 313 -17.92 -12.50 -14.06
CA ASP A 313 -19.03 -13.29 -13.53
C ASP A 313 -19.26 -14.57 -14.34
N SER A 314 -19.19 -14.50 -15.68
CA SER A 314 -19.23 -15.71 -16.50
C SER A 314 -18.08 -16.67 -16.17
N ILE A 315 -16.86 -16.17 -16.02
CA ILE A 315 -15.68 -17.01 -15.72
C ILE A 315 -15.81 -17.67 -14.34
N ILE A 316 -16.32 -16.94 -13.35
CA ILE A 316 -16.52 -17.47 -11.99
C ILE A 316 -17.67 -18.48 -11.96
N ASN A 317 -18.75 -18.23 -12.68
CA ASN A 317 -19.88 -19.17 -12.75
C ASN A 317 -19.53 -20.44 -13.51
N ASP A 318 -18.67 -20.35 -14.53
CA ASP A 318 -18.13 -21.49 -15.26
C ASP A 318 -17.10 -22.29 -14.41
N CYS A 319 -16.60 -21.69 -13.31
CA CYS A 319 -15.70 -22.34 -12.37
C CYS A 319 -16.45 -22.90 -11.16
N ASP A 320 -16.60 -24.22 -11.07
CA ASP A 320 -17.14 -24.91 -9.87
C ASP A 320 -16.26 -24.78 -8.60
N HIS A 321 -15.15 -24.04 -8.67
CA HIS A 321 -14.20 -23.89 -7.58
C HIS A 321 -14.46 -22.64 -6.72
N THR A 322 -15.04 -22.87 -5.54
CA THR A 322 -15.23 -21.86 -4.47
C THR A 322 -13.97 -21.06 -4.11
N LYS A 323 -12.78 -21.63 -4.32
CA LYS A 323 -11.48 -20.99 -4.09
C LYS A 323 -11.24 -19.78 -5.00
N TYR A 324 -11.58 -19.85 -6.29
CA TYR A 324 -11.36 -18.74 -7.22
C TYR A 324 -12.28 -17.56 -6.92
N LYS A 325 -13.51 -17.83 -6.48
CA LYS A 325 -14.42 -16.80 -5.97
C LYS A 325 -13.84 -16.07 -4.76
N GLN A 326 -13.10 -16.77 -3.88
CA GLN A 326 -12.42 -16.15 -2.75
C GLN A 326 -11.23 -15.29 -3.21
N PHE A 327 -10.42 -15.77 -4.16
CA PHE A 327 -9.30 -15.01 -4.71
C PHE A 327 -9.76 -13.74 -5.45
N TRP A 328 -10.83 -13.84 -6.23
CA TRP A 328 -11.48 -12.69 -6.86
C TRP A 328 -11.93 -11.64 -5.83
N LYS A 329 -12.60 -12.06 -4.74
CA LYS A 329 -12.99 -11.15 -3.65
C LYS A 329 -11.81 -10.42 -3.02
N GLN A 330 -10.65 -11.07 -2.90
CA GLN A 330 -9.43 -10.43 -2.38
C GLN A 330 -8.90 -9.35 -3.33
N LEU A 331 -8.93 -9.61 -4.64
CA LEU A 331 -8.57 -8.62 -5.65
C LEU A 331 -9.53 -7.42 -5.61
N VAL A 332 -10.85 -7.66 -5.59
CA VAL A 332 -11.86 -6.59 -5.49
C VAL A 332 -11.66 -5.74 -4.23
N LYS A 333 -11.38 -6.38 -3.08
CA LYS A 333 -11.09 -5.66 -1.82
C LYS A 333 -9.91 -4.70 -1.97
N CYS A 334 -8.83 -5.12 -2.64
CA CYS A 334 -7.69 -4.24 -2.92
C CYS A 334 -8.04 -3.16 -3.95
N TRP A 335 -8.78 -3.51 -5.00
CA TRP A 335 -9.22 -2.56 -6.02
C TRP A 335 -10.01 -1.41 -5.38
N GLU A 336 -11.04 -1.71 -4.59
CA GLU A 336 -11.88 -0.71 -3.92
C GLU A 336 -11.06 0.23 -3.02
N ARG A 337 -10.07 -0.32 -2.31
CA ARG A 337 -9.16 0.47 -1.48
C ARG A 337 -8.32 1.46 -2.27
N PHE A 338 -7.90 1.07 -3.47
CA PHE A 338 -7.09 1.89 -4.36
C PHE A 338 -7.93 2.54 -5.48
N LYS A 339 -9.26 2.60 -5.33
CA LYS A 339 -10.22 3.13 -6.33
C LYS A 339 -10.15 4.63 -6.54
N GLU A 340 -9.69 5.42 -5.57
CA GLU A 340 -9.31 6.83 -5.83
C GLU A 340 -8.19 6.96 -6.88
N ARG A 341 -7.56 5.83 -7.26
CA ARG A 341 -6.52 5.71 -8.27
C ARG A 341 -6.96 4.92 -9.51
N THR A 342 -8.21 4.41 -9.59
CA THR A 342 -8.68 3.52 -10.69
C THR A 342 -10.16 3.72 -11.03
N GLN A 343 -10.55 3.50 -12.30
CA GLN A 343 -11.90 3.75 -12.82
C GLN A 343 -12.99 2.88 -12.19
N ASP A 344 -14.23 3.38 -12.21
CA ASP A 344 -15.41 2.71 -11.68
C ASP A 344 -15.97 1.70 -12.71
N PHE A 345 -16.03 0.41 -12.37
CA PHE A 345 -16.52 -0.64 -13.27
C PHE A 345 -17.81 -1.27 -12.71
N GLN A 346 -18.95 -0.96 -13.34
CA GLN A 346 -20.25 -1.58 -13.04
C GLN A 346 -20.30 -3.06 -13.48
N THR A 347 -19.48 -3.43 -14.47
CA THR A 347 -19.28 -4.81 -14.93
C THR A 347 -17.79 -4.99 -15.19
N VAL A 348 -17.19 -6.00 -14.56
CA VAL A 348 -15.76 -6.27 -14.71
C VAL A 348 -15.55 -7.31 -15.81
N TYR A 349 -14.75 -6.94 -16.80
CA TYR A 349 -14.36 -7.81 -17.92
C TYR A 349 -13.02 -8.49 -17.66
N LEU A 350 -12.72 -9.56 -18.38
CA LEU A 350 -11.46 -10.30 -18.28
C LEU A 350 -10.24 -9.39 -18.53
N ASP A 351 -10.36 -8.43 -19.44
CA ASP A 351 -9.31 -7.44 -19.73
C ASP A 351 -8.81 -6.72 -18.45
N CYS A 352 -9.72 -6.43 -17.50
CA CYS A 352 -9.39 -5.83 -16.21
C CYS A 352 -8.58 -6.75 -15.27
N CYS A 353 -8.52 -8.04 -15.58
CA CYS A 353 -7.80 -9.06 -14.83
C CYS A 353 -6.51 -9.52 -15.49
N THR A 354 -6.14 -8.94 -16.63
CA THR A 354 -4.90 -9.26 -17.35
C THR A 354 -3.72 -8.50 -16.76
N LEU A 355 -2.52 -9.12 -16.74
CA LEU A 355 -1.29 -8.48 -16.28
C LEU A 355 -0.63 -7.77 -17.48
N ARG A 356 -0.95 -6.50 -17.69
CA ARG A 356 -0.63 -5.75 -18.91
C ARG A 356 0.00 -4.39 -18.64
N ILE A 357 0.60 -3.80 -19.67
CA ILE A 357 1.19 -2.45 -19.62
C ILE A 357 0.09 -1.40 -19.81
N ASP A 358 -0.92 -1.74 -20.63
CA ASP A 358 -2.06 -0.90 -20.97
C ASP A 358 -3.21 -1.04 -19.97
N THR A 359 -4.00 0.03 -19.85
CA THR A 359 -5.23 0.05 -19.06
C THR A 359 -6.31 -0.74 -19.80
N PRO A 360 -7.06 -1.64 -19.14
CA PRO A 360 -7.22 -1.77 -17.68
C PRO A 360 -6.25 -2.73 -16.97
N GLY A 361 -5.53 -3.61 -17.68
CA GLY A 361 -4.67 -4.62 -17.03
C GLY A 361 -3.50 -4.06 -16.21
N LYS A 362 -3.04 -2.85 -16.53
CA LYS A 362 -2.03 -2.10 -15.74
C LYS A 362 -2.41 -1.94 -14.26
N LEU A 363 -3.71 -1.88 -13.95
CA LEU A 363 -4.19 -1.62 -12.60
C LEU A 363 -3.77 -2.71 -11.61
N ILE A 364 -3.77 -3.97 -12.02
CA ILE A 364 -3.38 -5.07 -11.16
C ILE A 364 -1.87 -5.06 -10.90
N VAL A 365 -1.08 -4.70 -11.92
CA VAL A 365 0.37 -4.53 -11.79
C VAL A 365 0.69 -3.44 -10.76
N GLU A 366 -0.01 -2.30 -10.83
CA GLU A 366 0.12 -1.21 -9.85
C GLU A 366 -0.32 -1.63 -8.43
N ILE A 367 -1.41 -2.37 -8.29
CA ILE A 367 -1.84 -2.90 -6.98
C ILE A 367 -0.77 -3.83 -6.40
N ALA A 368 -0.25 -4.77 -7.20
CA ALA A 368 0.80 -5.68 -6.77
C ALA A 368 2.07 -4.92 -6.33
N GLU A 369 2.44 -3.86 -7.07
CA GLU A 369 3.56 -2.97 -6.73
C GLU A 369 3.37 -2.30 -5.37
N ILE A 370 2.21 -1.67 -5.16
CA ILE A 370 1.87 -0.97 -3.92
C ILE A 370 1.91 -1.95 -2.74
N LEU A 371 1.37 -3.17 -2.91
CA LEU A 371 1.37 -4.18 -1.85
C LEU A 371 2.78 -4.70 -1.55
N GLN A 372 3.62 -4.91 -2.57
CA GLN A 372 5.03 -5.24 -2.39
C GLN A 372 5.76 -4.13 -1.62
N GLU A 373 5.54 -2.87 -1.99
CA GLU A 373 6.16 -1.72 -1.33
C GLU A 373 5.75 -1.64 0.15
N ILE A 374 4.46 -1.76 0.46
CA ILE A 374 3.96 -1.78 1.85
C ILE A 374 4.62 -2.91 2.65
N ASN A 375 4.63 -4.14 2.10
CA ASN A 375 5.25 -5.30 2.75
C ASN A 375 6.74 -5.08 3.03
N ASN A 376 7.47 -4.62 2.02
CA ASN A 376 8.91 -4.46 2.10
C ASN A 376 9.32 -3.32 3.02
N ASN A 377 8.63 -2.17 2.96
CA ASN A 377 8.90 -1.05 3.85
C ASN A 377 8.66 -1.46 5.30
N PHE A 378 7.55 -2.16 5.58
CA PHE A 378 7.29 -2.68 6.92
C PHE A 378 8.36 -3.65 7.41
N LEU A 379 8.73 -4.66 6.60
CA LEU A 379 9.77 -5.62 6.97
C LEU A 379 11.13 -4.97 7.19
N GLN A 380 11.50 -3.98 6.37
CA GLN A 380 12.74 -3.23 6.54
C GLN A 380 12.76 -2.45 7.86
N SER A 381 11.66 -1.77 8.20
CA SER A 381 11.53 -1.09 9.49
C SER A 381 11.59 -2.09 10.66
N ALA A 382 10.83 -3.18 10.59
CA ALA A 382 10.81 -4.23 11.61
C ALA A 382 12.21 -4.81 11.88
N HIS A 383 12.92 -5.23 10.82
CA HIS A 383 14.27 -5.76 10.93
C HIS A 383 15.27 -4.73 11.47
N SER A 384 15.10 -3.45 11.16
CA SER A 384 15.92 -2.37 11.73
C SER A 384 15.70 -2.22 13.24
N TYR A 385 14.45 -2.33 13.70
CA TYR A 385 14.13 -2.23 15.13
C TYR A 385 14.70 -3.40 15.92
N CYS A 386 14.56 -4.64 15.42
CA CYS A 386 15.09 -5.82 16.09
C CYS A 386 16.63 -5.79 16.22
N LYS A 387 17.35 -5.36 15.17
CA LYS A 387 18.82 -5.20 15.23
C LYS A 387 19.25 -4.20 16.31
N LYS A 388 18.49 -3.12 16.53
CA LYS A 388 18.79 -2.10 17.55
C LYS A 388 18.57 -2.61 18.98
N VAL A 389 17.71 -3.62 19.17
CA VAL A 389 17.46 -4.24 20.48
C VAL A 389 18.60 -5.21 20.84
N SER A 390 19.03 -6.07 19.93
CA SER A 390 20.13 -7.02 20.17
C SER A 390 21.45 -6.33 20.54
N ILE A 391 21.79 -5.21 19.87
CA ILE A 391 23.00 -4.42 20.19
C ILE A 391 22.94 -3.82 21.60
N ARG A 392 21.74 -3.48 22.10
CA ARG A 392 21.54 -2.93 23.45
C ARG A 392 21.59 -4.01 24.54
N GLU A 393 21.22 -5.24 24.22
CA GLU A 393 21.32 -6.38 25.14
C GLU A 393 22.77 -6.85 25.25
N GLU A 394 23.52 -6.88 24.14
CA GLU A 394 24.96 -7.18 24.12
C GLU A 394 25.77 -6.14 24.93
N GLN A 395 25.48 -4.84 24.77
CA GLN A 395 26.12 -3.77 25.55
C GLN A 395 25.78 -3.78 27.05
N LYS A 396 24.73 -4.50 27.47
CA LYS A 396 24.39 -4.68 28.89
C LYS A 396 25.02 -5.93 29.50
N MET A 397 25.53 -6.85 28.67
CA MET A 397 26.20 -8.08 29.13
C MET A 397 27.73 -7.98 29.12
N GLU A 398 28.32 -6.88 28.64
CA GLU A 398 29.78 -6.68 28.65
C GLU A 398 30.40 -6.40 30.04
N ASP A 399 29.62 -6.41 31.12
CA ASP A 399 30.12 -6.31 32.50
C ASP A 399 30.29 -7.68 33.21
N ASP A 400 29.93 -8.81 32.57
CA ASP A 400 30.22 -10.14 33.10
C ASP A 400 30.88 -11.05 32.04
N ASP A 401 31.92 -11.74 32.49
CA ASP A 401 33.06 -12.23 31.73
C ASP A 401 32.79 -13.47 30.83
N ILE A 402 33.59 -13.56 29.76
CA ILE A 402 33.98 -14.73 28.95
C ILE A 402 33.03 -15.30 27.84
N LEU A 403 33.64 -15.40 26.63
CA LEU A 403 33.49 -16.38 25.53
C LEU A 403 32.72 -16.02 24.24
N LEU A 404 33.43 -16.32 23.14
CA LEU A 404 33.01 -16.61 21.77
C LEU A 404 32.83 -15.44 20.80
N THR A 405 33.95 -15.13 20.15
CA THR A 405 34.03 -14.70 18.74
C THR A 405 33.08 -15.50 17.85
N THR A 406 31.87 -14.99 17.69
CA THR A 406 31.11 -15.18 16.47
C THR A 406 30.93 -13.79 15.91
N GLU A 407 31.73 -13.48 14.89
CA GLU A 407 31.56 -12.26 14.09
C GLU A 407 30.07 -12.12 13.75
N PRO A 408 29.47 -10.93 13.90
CA PRO A 408 28.12 -10.71 13.45
C PRO A 408 28.16 -10.80 11.93
N VAL A 409 27.81 -11.98 11.40
CA VAL A 409 27.60 -12.18 9.98
C VAL A 409 26.66 -11.07 9.55
N SER A 410 27.21 -10.12 8.81
CA SER A 410 26.47 -9.01 8.25
C SER A 410 25.38 -9.61 7.39
N ALA A 411 24.18 -9.75 7.94
CA ALA A 411 23.00 -10.07 7.17
C ALA A 411 22.72 -8.85 6.27
N ASP A 412 23.45 -8.79 5.16
CA ASP A 412 22.98 -8.17 3.94
C ASP A 412 21.54 -8.60 3.77
N LYS A 413 20.65 -7.62 3.62
CA LYS A 413 19.20 -7.83 3.50
C LYS A 413 18.96 -8.89 2.44
N MET A 414 18.74 -10.14 2.86
CA MET A 414 18.40 -11.23 1.95
C MET A 414 17.08 -10.85 1.31
N ILE A 415 17.13 -10.46 0.03
CA ILE A 415 15.96 -10.14 -0.76
C ILE A 415 15.63 -11.40 -1.55
N ILE A 416 14.42 -11.91 -1.37
CA ILE A 416 13.96 -13.10 -2.06
C ILE A 416 13.23 -12.66 -3.34
N SER A 417 13.72 -13.08 -4.50
CA SER A 417 13.00 -12.88 -5.76
C SER A 417 12.01 -14.02 -5.99
N LYS A 418 10.74 -13.71 -6.27
CA LYS A 418 9.69 -14.69 -6.55
C LYS A 418 8.70 -14.20 -7.61
N SER A 419 8.12 -15.12 -8.37
CA SER A 419 6.99 -14.82 -9.25
C SER A 419 5.75 -14.48 -8.42
N LEU A 420 4.94 -13.53 -8.89
CA LEU A 420 3.62 -13.23 -8.31
C LEU A 420 2.75 -14.49 -8.16
N PHE A 421 2.89 -15.44 -9.09
CA PHE A 421 2.15 -16.70 -9.10
C PHE A 421 2.58 -17.71 -8.03
N GLU A 422 3.72 -17.46 -7.38
CA GLU A 422 4.34 -18.33 -6.37
C GLU A 422 4.33 -17.72 -4.97
N ILE A 423 3.88 -16.46 -4.83
CA ILE A 423 3.78 -15.79 -3.53
C ILE A 423 2.75 -16.50 -2.65
N SER A 424 3.14 -16.77 -1.41
CA SER A 424 2.32 -17.42 -0.39
C SER A 424 2.25 -16.60 0.90
N ASN A 425 1.36 -16.98 1.82
CA ASN A 425 1.25 -16.38 3.16
C ASN A 425 2.53 -16.51 4.01
N ARG A 426 3.47 -17.39 3.62
CA ARG A 426 4.77 -17.55 4.28
C ARG A 426 5.77 -16.49 3.84
N ASP A 427 5.57 -15.89 2.66
CA ASP A 427 6.50 -14.93 2.06
C ASP A 427 6.20 -13.49 2.47
N ILE A 428 4.97 -13.22 2.88
CA ILE A 428 4.46 -11.88 3.16
C ILE A 428 4.00 -11.72 4.61
N VAL A 429 3.97 -10.47 5.07
CA VAL A 429 3.46 -10.12 6.40
C VAL A 429 1.95 -10.35 6.44
N CYS A 430 1.55 -11.42 7.13
CA CYS A 430 0.15 -11.79 7.28
C CYS A 430 -0.39 -11.34 8.63
N ILE A 431 -0.67 -10.05 8.78
CA ILE A 431 -1.39 -9.52 9.94
C ILE A 431 -2.74 -8.83 9.59
N ASP A 432 -3.73 -8.93 10.48
CA ASP A 432 -5.01 -8.20 10.38
C ASP A 432 -5.47 -7.72 11.75
N LYS A 433 -6.50 -6.87 11.77
CA LYS A 433 -7.04 -6.27 13.00
C LYS A 433 -7.56 -7.32 13.99
N ALA A 434 -8.18 -8.38 13.50
CA ALA A 434 -8.76 -9.41 14.35
C ALA A 434 -7.64 -10.19 15.07
N MET A 435 -6.56 -10.52 14.37
CA MET A 435 -5.37 -11.14 14.92
C MET A 435 -4.73 -10.24 15.98
N VAL A 436 -4.50 -8.96 15.67
CA VAL A 436 -3.89 -8.02 16.63
C VAL A 436 -4.77 -7.84 17.87
N ASN A 437 -6.08 -7.67 17.71
CA ASN A 437 -7.00 -7.57 18.84
C ASN A 437 -6.98 -8.83 19.72
N LYS A 438 -6.88 -10.03 19.12
CA LYS A 438 -6.73 -11.29 19.87
C LYS A 438 -5.43 -11.32 20.68
N ILE A 439 -4.32 -10.90 20.09
CA ILE A 439 -3.02 -10.80 20.78
C ILE A 439 -3.12 -9.81 21.95
N ILE A 440 -3.66 -8.60 21.69
CA ILE A 440 -3.84 -7.59 22.72
C ILE A 440 -4.72 -8.11 23.86
N SER A 441 -5.82 -8.79 23.53
CA SER A 441 -6.73 -9.35 24.55
C SER A 441 -6.08 -10.45 25.37
N ALA A 442 -5.15 -11.23 24.79
CA ALA A 442 -4.43 -12.28 25.50
C ALA A 442 -3.40 -11.71 26.51
N TRP A 443 -2.85 -10.54 26.22
CA TRP A 443 -1.81 -9.87 27.05
C TRP A 443 -2.33 -8.63 27.78
N HIS A 444 -3.64 -8.46 27.82
CA HIS A 444 -4.30 -7.43 28.58
C HIS A 444 -4.81 -8.04 29.89
N CYS A 445 -4.25 -7.57 31.01
CA CYS A 445 -4.76 -7.92 32.32
C CYS A 445 -5.59 -6.74 32.86
N PRO A 446 -6.93 -6.87 32.98
CA PRO A 446 -7.72 -5.88 33.69
C PRO A 446 -7.34 -5.94 35.17
N THR A 447 -6.61 -4.94 35.65
CA THR A 447 -6.28 -4.82 37.08
C THR A 447 -7.53 -4.34 37.82
N LEU A 448 -8.14 -5.22 38.62
CA LEU A 448 -9.20 -4.87 39.56
C LEU A 448 -8.54 -4.55 40.91
N GLU A 449 -8.22 -3.28 41.15
CA GLU A 449 -7.84 -2.82 42.48
C GLU A 449 -9.07 -2.21 43.16
N CYS A 450 -9.50 -2.80 44.28
CA CYS A 450 -10.65 -2.36 45.05
C CYS A 450 -10.33 -1.00 45.71
N GLY A 451 -11.15 0.04 45.46
CA GLY A 451 -10.98 1.38 46.03
C GLY A 451 -10.32 2.43 45.11
N HIS A 452 -10.10 2.14 43.82
CA HIS A 452 -9.61 3.12 42.85
C HIS A 452 -10.72 3.61 41.91
N ASP A 453 -10.72 4.91 41.60
CA ASP A 453 -11.59 5.53 40.57
C ASP A 453 -11.39 4.76 39.24
N TYR A 454 -12.42 4.02 38.81
CA TYR A 454 -12.46 3.23 37.56
C TYR A 454 -12.19 4.02 36.26
N ASP A 455 -11.96 5.33 36.37
CA ASP A 455 -11.73 6.26 35.27
C ASP A 455 -10.24 6.60 35.05
N ASP A 456 -9.32 6.06 35.87
CA ASP A 456 -7.89 6.28 35.66
C ASP A 456 -7.29 5.20 34.76
N ASP A 457 -7.10 5.54 33.47
CA ASP A 457 -6.37 4.72 32.47
C ASP A 457 -4.92 4.40 32.89
N SER A 458 -4.44 4.97 34.02
CA SER A 458 -3.12 4.76 34.61
C SER A 458 -2.89 3.34 35.16
N ASN A 459 -3.96 2.60 35.49
CA ASN A 459 -3.88 1.27 36.12
C ASN A 459 -4.11 0.08 35.19
N GLU A 460 -4.39 0.30 33.90
CA GLU A 460 -4.48 -0.79 32.90
C GLU A 460 -3.08 -1.36 32.61
N ARG A 461 -2.80 -2.60 33.08
CA ARG A 461 -1.54 -3.30 32.77
C ARG A 461 -1.64 -4.01 31.43
N ILE A 462 -1.08 -3.38 30.40
CA ILE A 462 -0.85 -4.00 29.09
C ILE A 462 0.62 -4.41 28.99
N ASP A 463 0.86 -5.70 28.77
CA ASP A 463 2.22 -6.19 28.50
C ASP A 463 2.60 -5.95 27.03
N PHE A 464 3.09 -4.74 26.75
CA PHE A 464 3.51 -4.34 25.40
C PHE A 464 4.67 -5.20 24.85
N GLN A 465 5.56 -5.67 25.71
CA GLN A 465 6.71 -6.50 25.32
C GLN A 465 6.24 -7.85 24.77
N SER A 466 5.31 -8.51 25.47
CA SER A 466 4.75 -9.78 25.04
C SER A 466 3.92 -9.64 23.75
N ILE A 467 3.14 -8.55 23.62
CA ILE A 467 2.40 -8.25 22.39
C ILE A 467 3.35 -8.07 21.20
N GLU A 468 4.41 -7.27 21.37
CA GLU A 468 5.39 -7.01 20.30
C GLU A 468 6.13 -8.29 19.89
N SER A 469 6.53 -9.10 20.88
CA SER A 469 7.21 -10.38 20.67
C SER A 469 6.32 -11.39 19.94
N GLU A 470 5.04 -11.50 20.31
CA GLU A 470 4.10 -12.39 19.64
C GLU A 470 3.82 -11.95 18.20
N ILE A 471 3.69 -10.64 17.95
CA ILE A 471 3.57 -10.10 16.59
C ILE A 471 4.81 -10.44 15.77
N TYR A 472 6.01 -10.24 16.31
CA TYR A 472 7.26 -10.57 15.63
C TYR A 472 7.29 -12.05 15.25
N ASN A 473 7.09 -12.94 16.24
CA ASN A 473 7.16 -14.38 16.06
C ASN A 473 6.14 -14.91 15.05
N ARG A 474 4.91 -14.38 15.04
CA ARG A 474 3.85 -14.86 14.14
C ARG A 474 3.91 -14.23 12.74
N ALA A 475 4.19 -12.93 12.65
CA ALA A 475 3.99 -12.16 11.44
C ALA A 475 5.28 -11.73 10.72
N ILE A 476 6.45 -11.88 11.34
CA ILE A 476 7.72 -11.28 10.85
C ILE A 476 8.86 -12.30 10.81
N LEU A 477 9.01 -13.13 11.84
CA LEU A 477 10.08 -14.10 11.94
C LEU A 477 10.13 -15.01 10.69
N GLY A 478 11.32 -15.17 10.12
CA GLY A 478 11.55 -15.96 8.90
C GLY A 478 11.07 -15.32 7.60
N ARG A 479 10.58 -14.07 7.63
CA ARG A 479 10.16 -13.33 6.43
C ARG A 479 11.19 -12.32 6.00
N HIS A 480 11.33 -12.22 4.68
CA HIS A 480 12.36 -11.41 4.04
C HIS A 480 11.71 -10.38 3.12
N VAL A 481 12.48 -9.34 2.79
CA VAL A 481 12.06 -8.40 1.74
C VAL A 481 11.92 -9.20 0.45
N ILE A 482 10.79 -9.05 -0.24
CA ILE A 482 10.49 -9.79 -1.46
C ILE A 482 10.59 -8.89 -2.67
N ASP A 483 11.09 -9.44 -3.77
CA ASP A 483 11.04 -8.81 -5.06
C ASP A 483 10.15 -9.64 -5.98
N ILE A 484 9.05 -9.04 -6.45
CA ILE A 484 8.03 -9.78 -7.18
C ILE A 484 8.23 -9.54 -8.67
N SER A 485 8.47 -10.62 -9.40
CA SER A 485 8.37 -10.63 -10.86
C SER A 485 6.93 -10.97 -11.28
N ILE A 486 6.38 -10.22 -12.23
CA ILE A 486 4.97 -10.35 -12.63
C ILE A 486 4.92 -10.81 -14.09
N PRO A 487 4.42 -12.02 -14.40
CA PRO A 487 4.24 -12.48 -15.78
C PRO A 487 3.34 -11.55 -16.57
N MET A 488 3.72 -11.21 -17.81
CA MET A 488 2.90 -10.38 -18.67
C MET A 488 1.92 -11.26 -19.47
N PHE A 489 0.66 -10.85 -19.52
CA PHE A 489 -0.38 -11.51 -20.32
C PHE A 489 -0.19 -11.17 -21.80
N GLN A 490 -0.23 -12.18 -22.66
CA GLN A 490 -0.08 -12.03 -24.12
C GLN A 490 -1.40 -12.40 -24.80
N TYR A 491 -1.87 -11.56 -25.72
CA TYR A 491 -3.05 -11.91 -26.53
C TYR A 491 -2.66 -12.79 -27.71
N ALA A 492 -3.60 -13.58 -28.22
CA ALA A 492 -3.36 -14.46 -29.38
C ALA A 492 -2.98 -13.68 -30.65
N ASP A 493 -3.55 -12.48 -30.83
CA ASP A 493 -3.25 -11.56 -31.93
C ASP A 493 -1.87 -10.90 -31.82
N GLU A 494 -1.23 -10.97 -30.65
CA GLU A 494 0.16 -10.51 -30.45
C GLU A 494 1.19 -11.60 -30.74
N LEU A 495 0.77 -12.86 -30.91
CA LEU A 495 1.63 -14.01 -31.16
C LEU A 495 1.61 -14.45 -32.63
N THR A 496 1.46 -13.49 -33.55
CA THR A 496 1.45 -13.72 -35.00
C THR A 496 2.86 -13.96 -35.55
N VAL A 497 2.93 -14.54 -36.75
CA VAL A 497 4.22 -14.71 -37.46
C VAL A 497 4.85 -13.36 -37.73
N GLU A 498 4.06 -12.35 -38.07
CA GLU A 498 4.50 -10.97 -38.24
C GLU A 498 5.12 -10.39 -36.97
N SER A 499 4.48 -10.55 -35.80
CA SER A 499 5.06 -10.05 -34.54
C SER A 499 6.35 -10.75 -34.16
N HIS A 500 6.48 -12.04 -34.50
CA HIS A 500 7.71 -12.81 -34.30
C HIS A 500 8.82 -12.37 -35.25
N LEU A 501 8.50 -12.00 -36.49
CA LEU A 501 9.45 -11.43 -37.43
C LEU A 501 9.93 -10.06 -36.97
N GLU A 502 9.03 -9.17 -36.54
CA GLU A 502 9.38 -7.85 -35.99
C GLU A 502 10.33 -7.98 -34.77
N SER A 503 10.06 -8.94 -33.88
CA SER A 503 10.92 -9.27 -32.73
C SER A 503 12.31 -9.78 -33.17
N LEU A 504 12.37 -10.61 -34.22
CA LEU A 504 13.65 -11.11 -34.77
C LEU A 504 14.46 -9.99 -35.45
N GLU A 505 13.81 -9.11 -36.22
CA GLU A 505 14.44 -7.96 -36.85
C GLU A 505 15.03 -6.99 -35.82
N LEU A 506 14.35 -6.78 -34.70
CA LEU A 506 14.87 -5.95 -33.60
C LEU A 506 16.14 -6.56 -32.97
N ARG A 507 16.22 -7.90 -32.88
CA ARG A 507 17.35 -8.62 -32.27
C ARG A 507 18.57 -8.68 -33.18
N TYR A 508 18.33 -8.82 -34.49
CA TYR A 508 19.37 -8.92 -35.49
C TYR A 508 19.11 -7.87 -36.58
N PRO A 509 19.51 -6.60 -36.36
CA PRO A 509 19.29 -5.52 -37.32
C PRO A 509 19.87 -5.82 -38.71
N ASP A 510 20.92 -6.64 -38.77
CA ASP A 510 21.53 -7.11 -40.01
C ASP A 510 20.57 -7.91 -40.91
N LEU A 511 19.54 -8.54 -40.32
CA LEU A 511 18.49 -9.23 -41.08
C LEU A 511 17.69 -8.28 -41.97
N LYS A 512 17.54 -7.01 -41.56
CA LYS A 512 16.83 -5.98 -42.33
C LYS A 512 17.60 -5.54 -43.58
N ASN A 513 18.93 -5.72 -43.55
CA ASN A 513 19.84 -5.27 -44.61
C ASN A 513 20.21 -6.38 -45.61
N HIS A 514 19.84 -7.64 -45.32
CA HIS A 514 20.11 -8.77 -46.21
C HIS A 514 18.97 -8.95 -47.24
N ILE A 515 19.18 -8.43 -48.44
CA ILE A 515 18.30 -8.63 -49.60
C ILE A 515 18.75 -9.91 -50.33
N SER A 516 17.91 -10.94 -50.39
CA SER A 516 18.17 -12.15 -51.19
C SER A 516 18.31 -11.80 -52.68
N THR A 517 19.22 -12.45 -53.39
CA THR A 517 19.38 -12.20 -54.83
C THR A 517 18.27 -12.90 -55.64
N PRO A 518 17.90 -12.37 -56.82
CA PRO A 518 16.90 -13.00 -57.69
C PRO A 518 17.23 -14.47 -58.07
N ASP A 519 18.51 -14.81 -58.19
CA ASP A 519 18.97 -16.16 -58.55
C ASP A 519 18.82 -17.17 -57.41
N GLU A 520 19.04 -16.74 -56.15
CA GLU A 520 18.76 -17.57 -54.97
C GLU A 520 17.25 -17.90 -54.88
N TRP A 521 16.42 -16.99 -55.38
CA TRP A 521 14.96 -17.12 -55.36
C TRP A 521 14.42 -18.10 -56.41
N GLU A 522 14.86 -18.01 -57.66
CA GLU A 522 14.46 -18.97 -58.70
C GLU A 522 14.86 -20.41 -58.33
N ASN A 523 16.01 -20.57 -57.66
CA ASN A 523 16.44 -21.86 -57.12
C ASN A 523 15.51 -22.39 -56.03
N ILE A 524 15.02 -21.56 -55.11
CA ILE A 524 14.08 -22.01 -54.07
C ILE A 524 12.70 -22.33 -54.67
N GLN A 525 12.23 -21.53 -55.63
CA GLN A 525 10.93 -21.75 -56.27
C GLN A 525 10.91 -23.03 -57.13
N SER A 526 12.03 -23.38 -57.76
CA SER A 526 12.14 -24.58 -58.60
C SER A 526 12.16 -25.88 -57.78
N ILE A 527 12.59 -25.83 -56.50
CA ILE A 527 12.56 -26.99 -55.59
C ILE A 527 11.11 -27.44 -55.31
N PHE A 528 10.18 -26.50 -55.17
CA PHE A 528 8.79 -26.78 -54.85
C PHE A 528 7.92 -26.57 -56.09
N SER A 529 7.78 -27.59 -56.92
CA SER A 529 6.96 -27.53 -58.13
C SER A 529 5.46 -27.69 -57.83
N ASP A 530 5.12 -28.49 -56.81
CA ASP A 530 3.74 -28.80 -56.43
C ASP A 530 3.13 -27.75 -55.47
N PRO A 531 1.85 -27.34 -55.64
CA PRO A 531 1.19 -26.40 -54.74
C PRO A 531 1.04 -26.88 -53.29
N GLN A 532 0.94 -28.19 -53.04
CA GLN A 532 0.85 -28.73 -51.68
C GLN A 532 2.22 -28.65 -50.98
N ASP A 533 3.29 -29.02 -51.68
CA ASP A 533 4.66 -28.87 -51.16
C ASP A 533 5.00 -27.42 -50.79
N LYS A 534 4.49 -26.44 -51.56
CA LYS A 534 4.63 -25.00 -51.24
C LYS A 534 3.92 -24.63 -49.94
N ARG A 535 2.73 -25.18 -49.69
CA ARG A 535 1.97 -24.91 -48.45
C ARG A 535 2.65 -25.56 -47.25
N ASP A 536 3.10 -26.79 -47.39
CA ASP A 536 3.77 -27.53 -46.32
C ASP A 536 5.11 -26.87 -45.97
N ALA A 537 5.88 -26.44 -46.98
CA ALA A 537 7.10 -25.66 -46.78
C ALA A 537 6.82 -24.34 -46.05
N ALA A 538 5.77 -23.61 -46.43
CA ALA A 538 5.38 -22.38 -45.74
C ALA A 538 4.93 -22.62 -44.29
N GLN A 539 4.24 -23.73 -44.01
CA GLN A 539 3.82 -24.08 -42.66
C GLN A 539 5.01 -24.45 -41.77
N ILE A 540 5.94 -25.26 -42.28
CA ILE A 540 7.21 -25.58 -41.61
C ILE A 540 7.98 -24.30 -41.34
N LEU A 541 8.01 -23.38 -42.31
CA LEU A 541 8.66 -22.09 -42.16
C LEU A 541 8.07 -21.25 -41.02
N CYS A 542 6.74 -21.15 -40.94
CA CYS A 542 6.06 -20.46 -39.84
C CYS A 542 6.43 -21.07 -38.48
N GLN A 543 6.49 -22.40 -38.39
CA GLN A 543 6.92 -23.09 -37.16
C GLN A 543 8.39 -22.79 -36.82
N VAL A 544 9.26 -22.77 -37.83
CA VAL A 544 10.67 -22.41 -37.67
C VAL A 544 10.81 -20.96 -37.19
N ILE A 545 10.07 -19.99 -37.73
CA ILE A 545 10.08 -18.60 -37.24
C ILE A 545 9.70 -18.52 -35.77
N VAL A 546 8.64 -19.22 -35.36
CA VAL A 546 8.19 -19.27 -33.96
C VAL A 546 9.26 -19.86 -33.04
N LEU A 547 9.90 -20.95 -33.47
CA LEU A 547 10.99 -21.60 -32.73
C LEU A 547 12.23 -20.70 -32.65
N LEU A 548 12.60 -20.05 -33.75
CA LEU A 548 13.74 -19.13 -33.81
C LEU A 548 13.54 -17.92 -32.90
N ASN A 549 12.32 -17.36 -32.84
CA ASN A 549 12.03 -16.26 -31.95
C ASN A 549 12.21 -16.66 -30.46
N ARG A 550 12.00 -17.93 -30.12
CA ARG A 550 12.12 -18.48 -28.75
C ARG A 550 13.51 -18.99 -28.39
N ALA A 551 14.43 -19.18 -29.35
CA ALA A 551 15.77 -19.68 -29.08
C ALA A 551 16.77 -18.53 -28.81
N ASP A 552 17.67 -18.76 -27.86
CA ASP A 552 18.56 -17.73 -27.29
C ASP A 552 19.93 -17.64 -28.00
N LYS A 553 20.33 -18.71 -28.70
CA LYS A 553 21.54 -18.76 -29.52
C LYS A 553 21.25 -19.45 -30.83
N ILE A 554 21.37 -18.71 -31.93
CA ILE A 554 21.19 -19.28 -33.26
C ILE A 554 22.38 -18.91 -34.14
N ASN A 555 23.38 -19.80 -34.16
CA ASN A 555 24.40 -19.85 -35.22
C ASN A 555 23.84 -20.38 -36.57
N LEU A 556 22.54 -20.72 -36.63
CA LEU A 556 21.86 -21.27 -37.82
C LEU A 556 21.16 -20.22 -38.71
N LEU A 557 21.14 -18.94 -38.32
CA LEU A 557 20.23 -17.92 -38.88
C LEU A 557 20.69 -17.33 -40.22
N ALA A 558 21.99 -17.28 -40.50
CA ALA A 558 22.50 -16.65 -41.72
C ALA A 558 22.05 -17.35 -43.02
N HIS A 559 21.78 -18.66 -42.97
CA HIS A 559 21.37 -19.44 -44.14
C HIS A 559 19.85 -19.68 -44.23
N LEU A 560 19.16 -19.87 -43.10
CA LEU A 560 17.72 -20.15 -43.10
C LEU A 560 16.89 -18.91 -43.43
N TYR A 561 17.28 -17.72 -42.95
CA TYR A 561 16.48 -16.50 -43.08
C TYR A 561 16.33 -15.99 -44.53
N LYS A 562 17.31 -16.26 -45.41
CA LYS A 562 17.27 -15.91 -46.85
C LYS A 562 16.04 -16.45 -47.59
N SER A 563 15.45 -17.54 -47.07
CA SER A 563 14.28 -18.20 -47.66
C SER A 563 12.94 -17.73 -47.06
N ILE A 564 12.96 -16.96 -45.96
CA ILE A 564 11.81 -16.77 -45.06
C ILE A 564 10.93 -15.57 -45.42
N ILE A 565 11.53 -14.41 -45.71
CA ILE A 565 10.80 -13.13 -45.85
C ILE A 565 9.85 -13.12 -47.07
N PHE A 566 10.13 -13.88 -48.12
CA PHE A 566 9.36 -13.77 -49.37
C PHE A 566 8.16 -14.74 -49.46
N LEU A 567 8.21 -15.92 -48.83
CA LEU A 567 7.07 -16.86 -48.82
C LEU A 567 5.80 -16.25 -48.19
N LEU A 568 5.98 -15.33 -47.22
CA LEU A 568 4.87 -14.66 -46.54
C LEU A 568 4.29 -13.46 -47.29
N HIS A 569 5.08 -12.77 -48.13
CA HIS A 569 4.61 -11.58 -48.86
C HIS A 569 3.81 -11.88 -50.14
N LYS A 570 3.92 -13.08 -50.73
CA LYS A 570 3.18 -13.42 -51.96
C LYS A 570 1.82 -14.10 -51.75
N ASN A 571 1.50 -14.56 -50.54
CA ASN A 571 0.17 -15.11 -50.23
C ASN A 571 -0.90 -14.04 -49.87
N LYS A 572 -0.55 -12.74 -49.90
CA LYS A 572 -1.52 -11.62 -49.75
C LYS A 572 -2.11 -11.12 -51.08
N LYS A 573 -1.81 -11.78 -52.21
CA LYS A 573 -2.48 -11.54 -53.49
C LYS A 573 -2.94 -12.87 -54.09
N TYR A 574 -4.04 -13.42 -53.57
CA TYR A 574 -5.09 -14.14 -54.30
C TYR A 574 -6.35 -14.18 -53.45
#